data_AF-A0A844QJ17-F1
#
_entry.id   AF-A0A844QJ17-F1
#
_cell.length_a   1.000
_cell.length_b   1.000
_cell.length_c   1.000
_cell.angle_alpha   90.00
_cell.angle_beta   90.00
_cell.angle_gamma   90.00
#
_symmetry.space_group_name_H-M   'P 1'
#
loop_
_entity.id
_entity.type
_entity.pdbx_description
1 polymer ?
#
loop_
_entity_poly.entity_id
_entity_poly.type
_entity_poly.pdbx_seq_one_letter_code
_entity_poly.pdbx_strand_id
1 'polypeptide(L)'
;MVFWLILALLTIAASLAVLLPLARPPRSHAPAAAHDLEVYRDQLAEIGRDRQRGLIGESEAEEARAEIGRRMIKLEATRIAAAPRTSMLVPIVTACSVLGVPLLSWGVYTAIGSPDLPAQPLAQRLEKDPRDNTLDELVARAESHIRANPQDGRGWNVLAPIYLRMNRSGDAAVAYRNAIRLLGSDPARETGLGEALFAEAGGIVTKEAADAFRRALAAGGDINPKARFYLATAQAQDGRLEDAITALTSLQNDLPQSSPWRGVIGEALARAQAELGTPAPVAGGPSRDDVEAAAQMNAEDRAAMIETMVASLDQRLRDNPADAEGWRRLVRSYSVLGRKDDARQALERGLKALGPESEAGQELRDFAGTLGLGAVE
;
A
#
# COMPACT_ATOMS: atom_id res chain seq x y z
N MET A 1 39.92 -4.90 0.16
CA MET A 1 40.48 -6.17 -0.33
C MET A 1 39.57 -7.37 -0.03
N VAL A 2 39.18 -7.62 1.22
CA VAL A 2 38.28 -8.75 1.57
C VAL A 2 36.93 -8.71 0.82
N PHE A 3 36.32 -7.54 0.68
CA PHE A 3 35.06 -7.36 -0.04
C PHE A 3 35.11 -7.85 -1.50
N TRP A 4 36.13 -7.45 -2.26
CA TRP A 4 36.32 -7.85 -3.65
C TRP A 4 36.57 -9.35 -3.80
N LEU A 5 37.26 -9.97 -2.84
CA LEU A 5 37.47 -11.44 -2.82
C LEU A 5 36.15 -12.20 -2.64
N ILE A 6 35.27 -11.71 -1.76
CA ILE A 6 33.95 -12.32 -1.54
C ILE A 6 33.10 -12.23 -2.81
N LEU A 7 33.06 -11.07 -3.46
CA LEU A 7 32.31 -10.89 -4.72
C LEU A 7 32.84 -11.81 -5.82
N ALA A 8 34.15 -11.89 -6.01
CA ALA A 8 34.75 -12.78 -7.01
C ALA A 8 34.39 -14.26 -6.75
N LEU A 9 34.44 -14.70 -5.49
CA LEU A 9 34.07 -16.06 -5.10
C LEU A 9 32.59 -16.35 -5.39
N LEU A 10 31.69 -15.40 -5.05
CA LEU A 10 30.26 -15.53 -5.31
C LEU A 10 29.94 -15.60 -6.80
N THR A 11 30.59 -14.77 -7.62
CA THR A 11 30.43 -14.80 -9.08
C THR A 11 30.88 -16.14 -9.65
N ILE A 12 32.05 -16.65 -9.23
CA ILE A 12 32.55 -17.97 -9.65
C ILE A 12 31.57 -19.07 -9.24
N ALA A 13 31.10 -19.06 -7.99
CA ALA A 13 30.16 -20.05 -7.49
C ALA A 13 28.84 -20.05 -8.28
N ALA A 14 28.30 -18.86 -8.58
CA ALA A 14 27.08 -18.70 -9.37
C ALA A 14 27.28 -19.20 -10.82
N SER A 15 28.39 -18.86 -11.46
CA SER A 15 28.72 -19.35 -12.80
C SER A 15 28.85 -20.88 -12.84
N LEU A 16 29.53 -21.48 -11.85
CA LEU A 16 29.66 -22.94 -11.76
C LEU A 16 28.30 -23.63 -11.52
N ALA A 17 27.43 -23.05 -10.68
CA ALA A 17 26.11 -23.61 -10.41
C ALA A 17 25.23 -23.72 -11.67
N VAL A 18 25.41 -22.83 -12.64
CA VAL A 18 24.72 -22.87 -13.93
C VAL A 18 25.43 -23.79 -14.94
N LEU A 19 26.77 -23.76 -15.00
CA LEU A 19 27.52 -24.52 -15.98
C LEU A 19 27.58 -26.02 -15.67
N LEU A 20 27.67 -26.41 -14.39
CA LEU A 20 27.81 -27.82 -13.99
C LEU A 20 26.61 -28.71 -14.37
N PRO A 21 25.34 -28.30 -14.18
CA PRO A 21 24.19 -29.09 -14.62
C PRO A 21 24.07 -29.20 -16.15
N LEU A 22 24.47 -28.15 -16.88
CA LEU A 22 24.37 -28.07 -18.33
C LEU A 22 25.50 -28.81 -19.07
N ALA A 23 26.67 -28.93 -18.43
CA ALA A 23 27.79 -29.72 -18.94
C ALA A 23 27.64 -31.23 -18.66
N ARG A 24 26.67 -31.64 -17.83
CA ARG A 24 26.43 -33.06 -17.60
C ARG A 24 25.77 -33.69 -18.83
N PRO A 25 26.31 -34.80 -19.36
CA PRO A 25 25.60 -35.55 -20.39
C PRO A 25 24.22 -35.92 -19.86
N PRO A 26 23.15 -35.84 -20.68
CA PRO A 26 21.84 -36.31 -20.26
C PRO A 26 22.01 -37.74 -19.77
N ARG A 27 21.55 -38.02 -18.55
CA ARG A 27 21.51 -39.39 -18.03
C ARG A 27 20.65 -40.18 -19.00
N SER A 28 21.29 -40.93 -19.90
CA SER A 28 20.59 -41.92 -20.71
C SER A 28 19.98 -42.88 -19.72
N HIS A 29 18.67 -42.77 -19.48
CA HIS A 29 17.90 -43.92 -19.06
C HIS A 29 18.27 -45.00 -20.07
N ALA A 30 18.93 -46.07 -19.61
CA ALA A 30 19.28 -47.18 -20.48
C ALA A 30 18.02 -47.53 -21.26
N PRO A 31 17.99 -47.30 -22.58
CA PRO A 31 16.73 -47.33 -23.31
C PRO A 31 16.21 -48.76 -23.23
N ALA A 32 14.89 -48.94 -23.09
CA ALA A 32 14.22 -50.23 -23.11
C ALA A 32 14.79 -51.18 -24.18
N ALA A 33 15.21 -50.62 -25.32
CA ALA A 33 15.91 -51.30 -26.41
C ALA A 33 17.17 -52.10 -26.04
N ALA A 34 17.93 -51.73 -25.00
CA ALA A 34 19.10 -52.49 -24.55
C ALA A 34 18.68 -53.76 -23.80
N HIS A 35 17.58 -53.69 -23.04
CA HIS A 35 16.99 -54.84 -22.35
C HIS A 35 16.24 -55.75 -23.33
N ASP A 36 15.55 -55.17 -24.31
CA ASP A 36 14.85 -55.91 -25.37
C ASP A 36 15.80 -56.80 -26.20
N LEU A 37 17.03 -56.34 -26.45
CA LEU A 37 18.03 -57.10 -27.21
C LEU A 37 18.54 -58.32 -26.42
N GLU A 38 18.69 -58.19 -25.11
CA GLU A 38 19.06 -59.29 -24.22
C GLU A 38 17.95 -60.35 -24.20
N VAL A 39 16.68 -59.93 -24.10
CA VAL A 39 15.51 -60.82 -24.17
C VAL A 39 15.43 -61.56 -25.51
N TYR A 40 15.67 -60.89 -26.64
CA TYR A 40 15.65 -61.56 -27.96
C TYR A 40 16.77 -62.60 -28.13
N ARG A 41 17.94 -62.38 -27.52
CA ARG A 41 19.03 -63.37 -27.52
C ARG A 41 18.66 -64.61 -26.72
N ASP A 42 18.02 -64.44 -25.58
CA ASP A 42 17.55 -65.55 -24.75
C ASP A 42 16.46 -66.36 -25.45
N GLN A 43 15.52 -65.69 -26.12
CA GLN A 43 14.47 -66.33 -26.93
C GLN A 43 15.05 -67.17 -28.08
N LEU A 44 16.09 -66.69 -28.76
CA LEU A 44 16.78 -67.47 -29.81
C LEU A 44 17.48 -68.71 -29.24
N ALA A 45 18.07 -68.60 -28.05
CA ALA A 45 18.70 -69.72 -27.37
C ALA A 45 17.68 -70.76 -26.88
N GLU A 46 16.49 -70.31 -26.45
CA GLU A 46 15.39 -71.17 -26.04
C GLU A 46 14.82 -71.98 -27.21
N ILE A 47 14.55 -71.34 -28.36
CA ILE A 47 14.13 -72.03 -29.59
C ILE A 47 15.15 -73.10 -30.00
N GLY A 48 16.46 -72.81 -29.84
CA GLY A 48 17.51 -73.79 -30.08
C GLY A 48 17.44 -75.02 -29.19
N ARG A 49 17.15 -74.83 -27.89
CA ARG A 49 16.98 -75.91 -26.91
C ARG A 49 15.71 -76.72 -27.17
N ASP A 50 14.60 -76.07 -27.51
CA ASP A 50 13.32 -76.73 -27.75
C ASP A 50 13.34 -77.58 -29.01
N ARG A 51 14.05 -77.11 -30.04
CA ARG A 51 14.36 -77.90 -31.24
C ARG A 51 15.21 -79.14 -30.91
N GLN A 52 16.26 -78.98 -30.10
CA GLN A 52 17.09 -80.11 -29.67
C GLN A 52 16.32 -81.14 -28.82
N ARG A 53 15.30 -80.69 -28.09
CA ARG A 53 14.41 -81.54 -27.29
C ARG A 53 13.27 -82.17 -28.09
N GLY A 54 13.12 -81.81 -29.37
CA GLY A 54 12.04 -82.30 -30.24
C GLY A 54 10.65 -81.74 -29.90
N LEU A 55 10.58 -80.63 -29.16
CA LEU A 55 9.31 -80.00 -28.77
C LEU A 55 8.67 -79.18 -29.90
N ILE A 56 9.47 -78.80 -30.90
CA ILE A 56 9.05 -78.03 -32.09
C ILE A 56 9.66 -78.64 -33.35
N GLY A 57 8.97 -78.52 -34.50
CA GLY A 57 9.49 -78.98 -35.79
C GLY A 57 10.64 -78.11 -36.32
N GLU A 58 11.48 -78.65 -37.20
CA GLU A 58 12.59 -77.89 -37.85
C GLU A 58 12.07 -76.67 -38.63
N SER A 59 10.93 -76.80 -39.33
CA SER A 59 10.33 -75.68 -40.08
C SER A 59 9.81 -74.59 -39.15
N GLU A 60 9.17 -74.95 -38.03
CA GLU A 60 8.62 -74.02 -37.05
C GLU A 60 9.75 -73.26 -36.31
N ALA A 61 10.87 -73.94 -36.03
CA ALA A 61 12.04 -73.34 -35.40
C ALA A 61 12.73 -72.30 -36.31
N GLU A 62 12.84 -72.58 -37.61
CA GLU A 62 13.41 -71.65 -38.59
C GLU A 62 12.51 -70.42 -38.81
N GLU A 63 11.19 -70.59 -38.87
CA GLU A 63 10.24 -69.47 -38.97
C GLU A 63 10.30 -68.55 -37.74
N ALA A 64 10.33 -69.14 -36.53
CA ALA A 64 10.43 -68.38 -35.28
C ALA A 64 11.75 -67.60 -35.18
N ARG A 65 12.87 -68.19 -35.61
CA ARG A 65 14.18 -67.51 -35.69
C ARG A 65 14.16 -66.35 -36.67
N ALA A 66 13.57 -66.53 -37.85
CA ALA A 66 13.51 -65.49 -38.87
C ALA A 66 12.69 -64.27 -38.40
N GLU A 67 11.59 -64.49 -37.69
CA GLU A 67 10.75 -63.41 -37.15
C GLU A 67 11.45 -62.64 -36.02
N ILE A 68 12.11 -63.34 -35.09
CA ILE A 68 12.91 -62.69 -34.02
C ILE A 68 14.10 -61.92 -34.63
N GLY A 69 14.77 -62.50 -35.63
CA GLY A 69 15.84 -61.83 -36.37
C GLY A 69 15.39 -60.53 -37.04
N ARG A 70 14.23 -60.51 -37.69
CA ARG A 70 13.64 -59.27 -38.25
C ARG A 70 13.35 -58.22 -37.19
N ARG A 71 12.80 -58.63 -36.04
CA ARG A 71 12.48 -57.70 -34.92
C ARG A 71 13.74 -57.07 -34.35
N MET A 72 14.81 -57.85 -34.20
CA MET A 72 16.11 -57.37 -33.74
C MET A 72 16.73 -56.35 -34.70
N ILE A 73 16.72 -56.63 -36.02
CA ILE A 73 17.23 -55.69 -37.04
C ILE A 73 16.42 -54.38 -37.05
N LYS A 74 15.09 -54.46 -36.93
CA LYS A 74 14.21 -53.28 -36.88
C LYS A 74 14.48 -52.42 -35.63
N LEU A 75 14.74 -53.05 -34.49
CA LEU A 75 15.12 -52.36 -33.25
C LEU A 75 16.47 -51.64 -33.40
N GLU A 76 17.46 -52.30 -34.01
CA GLU A 76 18.79 -51.72 -34.24
C GLU A 76 18.76 -50.56 -35.24
N ALA A 77 18.00 -50.69 -36.33
CA ALA A 77 17.76 -49.60 -37.28
C ALA A 77 17.09 -48.39 -36.62
N THR A 78 16.12 -48.63 -35.72
CA THR A 78 15.46 -47.56 -34.95
C THR A 78 16.43 -46.89 -33.97
N ARG A 79 17.33 -47.66 -33.36
CA ARG A 79 18.38 -47.15 -32.45
C ARG A 79 19.40 -46.28 -33.18
N ILE A 80 19.84 -46.69 -34.37
CA ILE A 80 20.79 -45.93 -35.20
C ILE A 80 20.15 -44.62 -35.68
N ALA A 81 18.87 -44.67 -36.08
CA ALA A 81 18.13 -43.48 -36.51
C ALA A 81 17.83 -42.49 -35.36
N ALA A 82 17.68 -42.99 -34.13
CA ALA A 82 17.39 -42.19 -32.93
C ALA A 82 18.66 -41.70 -32.19
N ALA A 83 19.86 -41.96 -32.70
CA ALA A 83 21.09 -41.46 -32.09
C ALA A 83 21.05 -39.92 -32.01
N PRO A 84 21.12 -39.31 -30.81
CA PRO A 84 21.00 -37.87 -30.69
C PRO A 84 22.18 -37.20 -31.40
N ARG A 85 21.89 -36.34 -32.37
CA ARG A 85 22.88 -35.41 -32.92
C ARG A 85 23.21 -34.39 -31.83
N THR A 86 24.24 -34.64 -31.05
CA THR A 86 24.71 -33.70 -30.03
C THR A 86 25.22 -32.44 -30.73
N SER A 87 24.45 -31.35 -30.68
CA SER A 87 24.90 -30.05 -31.16
C SER A 87 25.97 -29.52 -30.19
N MET A 88 27.24 -29.55 -30.60
CA MET A 88 28.35 -28.99 -29.82
C MET A 88 28.24 -27.47 -29.61
N LEU A 89 27.37 -26.78 -30.35
CA LEU A 89 27.21 -25.32 -30.28
C LEU A 89 26.49 -24.85 -29.02
N VAL A 90 25.54 -25.63 -28.49
CA VAL A 90 24.73 -25.25 -27.32
C VAL A 90 25.59 -25.02 -26.07
N PRO A 91 26.46 -25.96 -25.62
CA PRO A 91 27.27 -25.75 -24.44
C PRO A 91 28.29 -24.60 -24.60
N ILE A 92 28.78 -24.34 -25.81
CA ILE A 92 29.71 -23.24 -26.10
C ILE A 92 29.00 -21.89 -25.96
N VAL A 93 27.81 -21.73 -26.57
CA VAL A 93 27.04 -20.48 -26.47
C VAL A 93 26.67 -20.20 -25.02
N THR A 94 26.23 -21.22 -24.27
CA THR A 94 25.91 -21.06 -22.85
C THR A 94 27.12 -20.68 -22.00
N ALA A 95 28.28 -21.30 -22.22
CA ALA A 95 29.51 -20.94 -21.53
C ALA A 95 29.94 -19.49 -21.82
N CYS A 96 29.88 -19.10 -23.10
CA CYS A 96 30.16 -17.72 -23.53
C CYS A 96 29.18 -16.72 -22.92
N SER A 97 27.89 -17.03 -22.79
CA SER A 97 26.92 -16.15 -22.17
C SER A 97 27.12 -16.02 -20.65
N VAL A 98 27.36 -17.12 -19.94
CA VAL A 98 27.53 -17.12 -18.47
C VAL A 98 28.82 -16.43 -18.03
N LEU A 99 29.92 -16.60 -18.80
CA LEU A 99 31.20 -15.96 -18.49
C LEU A 99 31.34 -14.57 -19.13
N GLY A 100 30.68 -14.34 -20.26
CA GLY A 100 30.71 -13.06 -20.98
C GLY A 100 30.08 -11.94 -20.19
N VAL A 101 28.99 -12.20 -19.44
CA VAL A 101 28.32 -11.17 -18.63
C VAL A 101 29.25 -10.62 -17.54
N PRO A 102 29.86 -11.42 -16.64
CA PRO A 102 30.81 -10.91 -15.64
C PRO A 102 32.01 -10.19 -16.24
N LEU A 103 32.58 -10.71 -17.33
CA LEU A 103 33.76 -10.12 -17.98
C LEU A 103 33.43 -8.78 -18.64
N LEU A 104 32.29 -8.70 -19.31
CA LEU A 104 31.80 -7.45 -19.90
C LEU A 104 31.47 -6.43 -18.82
N SER A 105 30.78 -6.85 -17.75
CA SER A 105 30.49 -5.98 -16.61
C SER A 105 31.77 -5.44 -15.95
N TRP A 106 32.79 -6.28 -15.79
CA TRP A 106 34.10 -5.85 -15.28
C TRP A 106 34.75 -4.82 -16.21
N GLY A 107 34.81 -5.10 -17.52
CA GLY A 107 35.38 -4.18 -18.50
C GLY A 107 34.67 -2.82 -18.53
N VAL A 108 33.34 -2.82 -18.53
CA VAL A 108 32.53 -1.60 -18.49
C VAL A 108 32.77 -0.83 -17.18
N TYR A 109 32.81 -1.52 -16.03
CA TYR A 109 33.08 -0.88 -14.74
C TYR A 109 34.48 -0.25 -14.69
N THR A 110 35.50 -0.89 -15.26
CA THR A 110 36.84 -0.31 -15.33
C THR A 110 36.93 0.91 -16.24
N ALA A 111 36.08 1.01 -17.28
CA ALA A 111 36.10 2.12 -18.22
C ALA A 111 35.29 3.34 -17.74
N ILE A 112 34.16 3.11 -17.07
CA ILE A 112 33.20 4.17 -16.68
C ILE A 112 33.22 4.42 -15.17
N GLY A 113 33.53 3.40 -14.38
CA GLY A 113 33.50 3.45 -12.93
C GLY A 113 34.74 4.10 -12.32
N SER A 114 34.83 3.99 -11.00
CA SER A 114 35.94 4.55 -10.22
C SER A 114 36.57 3.46 -9.34
N PRO A 115 37.28 2.50 -9.95
CA PRO A 115 37.84 1.35 -9.23
C PRO A 115 38.88 1.75 -8.17
N ASP A 116 39.52 2.89 -8.35
CA ASP A 116 40.56 3.41 -7.46
C ASP A 116 40.02 4.19 -6.26
N LEU A 117 38.70 4.41 -6.17
CA LEU A 117 38.12 5.10 -5.02
C LEU A 117 38.19 4.19 -3.78
N PRO A 118 38.85 4.62 -2.70
CA PRO A 118 38.87 3.86 -1.46
C PRO A 118 37.47 3.85 -0.83
N ALA A 119 37.15 2.77 -0.11
CA ALA A 119 35.92 2.69 0.66
C ALA A 119 35.87 3.80 1.72
N GLN A 120 34.76 4.54 1.80
CA GLN A 120 34.55 5.61 2.79
C GLN A 120 33.44 5.22 3.80
N PRO A 121 33.76 4.42 4.83
CA PRO A 121 32.81 4.09 5.88
C PRO A 121 32.36 5.34 6.64
N LEU A 122 31.12 5.36 7.13
CA LEU A 122 30.52 6.51 7.83
C LEU A 122 31.40 7.01 8.99
N ALA A 123 31.98 6.10 9.77
CA ALA A 123 32.87 6.44 10.88
C ALA A 123 34.05 7.35 10.45
N GLN A 124 34.71 7.04 9.33
CA GLN A 124 35.82 7.87 8.82
C GLN A 124 35.34 9.20 8.23
N ARG A 125 34.10 9.29 7.74
CA ARG A 125 33.54 10.57 7.27
C ARG A 125 33.26 11.52 8.42
N LEU A 126 32.76 10.99 9.54
CA LEU A 126 32.46 11.76 10.74
C LEU A 126 33.70 12.33 11.45
N GLU A 127 34.91 11.83 11.13
CA GLU A 127 36.21 12.31 11.64
C GLU A 127 36.74 13.57 10.92
N LYS A 128 36.18 13.95 9.76
CA LYS A 128 36.54 15.19 9.04
C LYS A 128 36.12 16.45 9.82
N ASP A 129 36.70 17.61 9.47
CA ASP A 129 36.34 18.91 10.07
C ASP A 129 34.81 19.09 9.97
N PRO A 130 34.10 19.39 11.08
CA PRO A 130 32.66 19.63 11.09
C PRO A 130 32.15 20.59 10.02
N ARG A 131 32.99 21.52 9.55
CA ARG A 131 32.64 22.49 8.50
C ARG A 131 32.50 21.90 7.10
N ASP A 132 33.11 20.74 6.86
CA ASP A 132 33.08 20.06 5.57
C ASP A 132 32.05 18.91 5.53
N ASN A 133 31.35 18.67 6.64
CA ASN A 133 30.36 17.60 6.77
C ASN A 133 28.99 18.05 6.27
N THR A 134 28.28 17.13 5.62
CA THR A 134 26.88 17.32 5.26
C THR A 134 25.99 17.43 6.51
N LEU A 135 24.79 18.01 6.39
CA LEU A 135 23.84 18.09 7.51
C LEU A 135 23.54 16.71 8.10
N ASP A 136 23.40 15.68 7.26
CA ASP A 136 23.17 14.30 7.68
C ASP A 136 24.34 13.73 8.48
N GLU A 137 25.58 14.03 8.09
CA GLU A 137 26.78 13.62 8.83
C GLU A 137 26.88 14.35 10.18
N LEU A 138 26.52 15.64 10.24
CA LEU A 138 26.48 16.38 11.50
C LEU A 138 25.41 15.83 12.45
N VAL A 139 24.23 15.49 11.95
CA VAL A 139 23.16 14.85 12.73
C VAL A 139 23.60 13.48 13.23
N ALA A 140 24.20 12.65 12.37
CA ALA A 140 24.73 11.34 12.77
C ALA A 140 25.81 11.45 13.86
N ARG A 141 26.66 12.47 13.79
CA ARG A 141 27.66 12.76 14.83
C ARG A 141 26.99 13.15 16.15
N ALA A 142 26.00 14.03 16.11
CA ALA A 142 25.25 14.47 17.28
C ALA A 142 24.44 13.31 17.90
N GLU A 143 23.83 12.45 17.08
CA GLU A 143 23.17 11.22 17.52
C GLU A 143 24.13 10.28 18.23
N SER A 144 25.32 10.07 17.67
CA SER A 144 26.36 9.26 18.30
C SER A 144 26.77 9.85 19.66
N HIS A 145 26.91 11.18 19.74
CA HIS A 145 27.22 11.88 20.98
C HIS A 145 26.14 11.69 22.05
N ILE A 146 24.87 11.84 21.69
CA ILE A 146 23.74 11.65 22.61
C ILE A 146 23.60 10.18 23.03
N ARG A 147 23.87 9.23 22.13
CA ARG A 147 23.87 7.80 22.47
C ARG A 147 24.92 7.47 23.54
N ALA A 148 26.10 8.09 23.43
CA ALA A 148 27.15 7.98 24.44
C ALA A 148 26.83 8.79 25.72
N ASN A 149 26.06 9.88 25.61
CA ASN A 149 25.73 10.79 26.70
C ASN A 149 24.20 11.01 26.81
N PRO A 150 23.41 10.03 27.27
CA PRO A 150 21.94 10.12 27.24
C PRO A 150 21.34 11.20 28.16
N GLN A 151 22.14 11.68 29.11
CA GLN A 151 21.78 12.72 30.07
C GLN A 151 22.06 14.15 29.55
N ASP A 152 22.59 14.30 28.33
CA ASP A 152 22.82 15.62 27.75
C ASP A 152 21.51 16.26 27.25
N GLY A 153 20.83 16.96 28.16
CA GLY A 153 19.58 17.66 27.85
C GLY A 153 19.75 18.74 26.76
N ARG A 154 20.93 19.37 26.67
CA ARG A 154 21.20 20.40 25.66
C ARG A 154 21.32 19.78 24.27
N GLY A 155 22.01 18.63 24.16
CA GLY A 155 22.07 17.84 22.94
C GLY A 155 20.67 17.47 22.42
N TRP A 156 19.81 16.96 23.30
CA TRP A 156 18.41 16.66 22.95
C TRP A 156 17.63 17.88 22.48
N ASN A 157 17.80 19.03 23.16
CA ASN A 157 17.13 20.28 22.81
C ASN A 157 17.55 20.84 21.45
N VAL A 158 18.81 20.63 21.05
CA VAL A 158 19.33 21.07 19.74
C VAL A 158 18.86 20.14 18.61
N LEU A 159 18.85 18.82 18.83
CA LEU A 159 18.45 17.87 17.79
C LEU A 159 16.94 17.87 17.50
N ALA A 160 16.10 18.09 18.51
CA ALA A 160 14.65 18.02 18.36
C ALA A 160 14.08 18.87 17.19
N PRO A 161 14.40 20.18 17.05
CA PRO A 161 13.92 20.97 15.89
C PRO A 161 14.57 20.57 14.56
N ILE A 162 15.77 19.98 14.57
CA ILE A 162 16.44 19.50 13.36
C ILE A 162 15.71 18.27 12.83
N TYR A 163 15.34 17.33 13.70
CA TYR A 163 14.53 16.17 13.33
C TYR A 163 13.20 16.56 12.70
N LEU A 164 12.51 17.58 13.23
CA LEU A 164 11.30 18.13 12.60
C LEU A 164 11.56 18.63 11.18
N ARG A 165 12.63 19.39 10.94
CA ARG A 165 13.00 19.89 9.61
C ARG A 165 13.35 18.78 8.62
N MET A 166 13.86 17.65 9.13
CA MET A 166 14.16 16.45 8.35
C MET A 166 12.94 15.53 8.17
N ASN A 167 11.74 15.95 8.60
CA ASN A 167 10.52 15.16 8.57
C ASN A 167 10.61 13.85 9.40
N ARG A 168 11.49 13.82 10.42
CA ARG A 168 11.69 12.72 11.36
C ARG A 168 10.89 12.98 12.65
N SER A 169 9.57 13.03 12.51
CA SER A 169 8.66 13.48 13.57
C SER A 169 8.72 12.63 14.85
N GLY A 170 8.83 11.31 14.73
CA GLY A 170 8.96 10.42 15.90
C GLY A 170 10.25 10.66 16.69
N ASP A 171 11.39 10.81 15.99
CA ASP A 171 12.68 11.13 16.63
C ASP A 171 12.63 12.51 17.31
N ALA A 172 11.96 13.48 16.69
CA ALA A 172 11.74 14.80 17.28
C ALA A 172 10.93 14.72 18.56
N ALA A 173 9.84 13.94 18.59
CA ALA A 173 9.02 13.77 19.78
C ALA A 173 9.83 13.16 20.93
N VAL A 174 10.64 12.13 20.66
CA VAL A 174 11.56 11.53 21.64
C VAL A 174 12.58 12.54 22.15
N ALA A 175 13.17 13.34 21.25
CA ALA A 175 14.16 14.36 21.62
C ALA A 175 13.55 15.47 22.49
N TYR A 176 12.38 16.01 22.14
CA TYR A 176 11.69 17.00 22.95
C TYR A 176 11.29 16.44 24.33
N ARG A 177 10.76 15.22 24.41
CA ARG A 177 10.43 14.58 25.70
C ARG A 177 11.67 14.47 26.59
N ASN A 178 12.81 14.05 26.03
CA ASN A 178 14.07 14.00 26.79
C ASN A 178 14.58 15.38 27.21
N ALA A 179 14.51 16.37 26.31
CA ALA A 179 14.87 17.74 26.63
C ALA A 179 14.00 18.31 27.76
N ILE A 180 12.68 18.09 27.74
CA ILE A 180 11.75 18.50 28.80
C ILE A 180 12.06 17.78 30.11
N ARG A 181 12.33 16.48 30.06
CA ARG A 181 12.69 15.69 31.25
C ARG A 181 13.97 16.19 31.91
N LEU A 182 14.97 16.58 31.13
CA LEU A 182 16.32 16.93 31.62
C LEU A 182 16.49 18.43 31.92
N LEU A 183 15.87 19.30 31.15
CA LEU A 183 16.00 20.76 31.24
C LEU A 183 14.76 21.45 31.80
N GLY A 184 13.66 20.72 31.99
CA GLY A 184 12.37 21.25 32.40
C GLY A 184 11.50 21.69 31.22
N SER A 185 10.21 21.92 31.51
CA SER A 185 9.24 22.43 30.53
C SER A 185 9.50 23.91 30.23
N ASP A 186 9.39 24.31 28.96
CA ASP A 186 9.30 25.70 28.54
C ASP A 186 8.38 25.84 27.33
N PRO A 187 7.92 27.06 26.97
CA PRO A 187 6.99 27.25 25.87
C PRO A 187 7.51 26.70 24.53
N ALA A 188 8.81 26.82 24.24
CA ALA A 188 9.39 26.39 22.97
C ALA A 188 9.47 24.87 22.87
N ARG A 189 9.90 24.18 23.93
CA ARG A 189 9.99 22.73 24.00
C ARG A 189 8.61 22.06 23.95
N GLU A 190 7.63 22.59 24.68
CA GLU A 190 6.27 22.04 24.65
C GLU A 190 5.59 22.28 23.31
N THR A 191 5.82 23.44 22.68
CA THR A 191 5.30 23.70 21.32
C THR A 191 5.95 22.76 20.31
N GLY A 192 7.27 22.61 20.37
CA GLY A 192 7.99 21.69 19.49
C GLY A 192 7.57 20.23 19.68
N LEU A 193 7.30 19.81 20.92
CA LEU A 193 6.73 18.49 21.21
C LEU A 193 5.36 18.34 20.55
N GLY A 194 4.47 19.32 20.71
CA GLY A 194 3.15 19.30 20.07
C GLY A 194 3.24 19.20 18.54
N GLU A 195 4.16 19.95 17.91
CA GLU A 195 4.41 19.88 16.46
C GLU A 195 4.90 18.51 16.03
N ALA A 196 5.84 17.92 16.78
CA ALA A 196 6.36 16.59 16.49
C ALA A 196 5.26 15.53 16.54
N LEU A 197 4.40 15.59 17.57
CA LEU A 197 3.27 14.66 17.72
C LEU A 197 2.20 14.86 16.64
N PHE A 198 1.92 16.11 16.26
CA PHE A 198 1.01 16.43 15.15
C PHE A 198 1.52 15.88 13.81
N ALA A 199 2.81 16.08 13.52
CA ALA A 199 3.42 15.59 12.30
C ALA A 199 3.55 14.05 12.29
N GLU A 200 3.85 13.45 13.44
CA GLU A 200 3.87 11.99 13.63
C GLU A 200 2.48 11.38 13.40
N ALA A 201 1.41 12.06 13.82
CA ALA A 201 0.03 11.66 13.63
C ALA A 201 -0.55 12.03 12.24
N GLY A 202 0.28 12.42 11.27
CA GLY A 202 -0.16 12.71 9.91
C GLY A 202 -1.05 13.95 9.78
N GLY A 203 -0.90 14.92 10.69
CA GLY A 203 -1.68 16.15 10.68
C GLY A 203 -2.95 16.11 11.55
N ILE A 204 -3.08 15.11 12.41
CA ILE A 204 -4.15 15.04 13.43
C ILE A 204 -3.59 15.57 14.75
N VAL A 205 -4.27 16.53 15.37
CA VAL A 205 -3.90 17.03 16.70
C VAL A 205 -4.41 16.04 17.74
N THR A 206 -3.57 15.08 18.10
CA THR A 206 -3.90 14.09 19.14
C THR A 206 -4.08 14.75 20.51
N LYS A 207 -4.67 14.03 21.46
CA LYS A 207 -4.80 14.49 22.85
C LYS A 207 -3.45 14.88 23.46
N GLU A 208 -2.40 14.08 23.23
CA GLU A 208 -1.05 14.38 23.75
C GLU A 208 -0.47 15.65 23.11
N ALA A 209 -0.66 15.84 21.80
CA ALA A 209 -0.24 17.07 21.11
C ALA A 209 -0.97 18.30 21.67
N ALA A 210 -2.29 18.21 21.83
CA ALA A 210 -3.10 19.28 22.42
C ALA A 210 -2.70 19.58 23.88
N ASP A 211 -2.38 18.56 24.67
CA ASP A 211 -1.88 18.72 26.04
C ASP A 211 -0.53 19.45 26.05
N ALA A 212 0.38 19.13 25.11
CA ALA A 212 1.66 19.82 24.95
C ALA A 212 1.46 21.30 24.59
N PHE A 213 0.61 21.61 23.62
CA PHE A 213 0.29 23.01 23.29
C PHE A 213 -0.35 23.76 24.47
N ARG A 214 -1.22 23.11 25.26
CA ARG A 214 -1.78 23.72 26.48
C ARG A 214 -0.71 23.99 27.54
N ARG A 215 0.24 23.07 27.74
CA ARG A 215 1.40 23.30 28.62
C ARG A 215 2.30 24.42 28.12
N ALA A 216 2.50 24.53 26.81
CA ALA A 216 3.27 25.62 26.21
C ALA A 216 2.66 27.00 26.54
N LEU A 217 1.33 27.11 26.51
CA LEU A 217 0.62 28.34 26.86
C LEU A 217 0.61 28.60 28.38
N ALA A 218 0.57 27.55 29.20
CA ALA A 218 0.61 27.67 30.66
C ALA A 218 1.99 28.06 31.20
N ALA A 219 3.07 27.74 30.49
CA ALA A 219 4.45 28.01 30.90
C ALA A 219 4.84 29.51 30.90
N GLY A 220 3.94 30.40 30.44
CA GLY A 220 4.13 31.86 30.44
C GLY A 220 5.09 32.35 29.35
N GLY A 221 4.93 33.61 28.93
CA GLY A 221 5.75 34.24 27.89
C GLY A 221 4.92 35.08 26.91
N ASP A 222 5.55 35.50 25.82
CA ASP A 222 4.87 36.19 24.71
C ASP A 222 3.76 35.32 24.10
N ILE A 223 2.89 35.94 23.30
CA ILE A 223 1.91 35.20 22.49
C ILE A 223 2.65 34.10 21.72
N ASN A 224 2.19 32.87 21.90
CA ASN A 224 2.62 31.72 21.12
C ASN A 224 1.55 31.44 20.04
N PRO A 225 1.68 32.02 18.83
CA PRO A 225 0.63 31.93 17.83
C PRO A 225 0.45 30.49 17.35
N LYS A 226 1.57 29.77 17.32
CA LYS A 226 1.63 28.39 16.86
C LYS A 226 0.82 27.45 17.76
N ALA A 227 1.04 27.49 19.07
CA ALA A 227 0.30 26.67 20.01
C ALA A 227 -1.21 26.98 19.98
N ARG A 228 -1.60 28.27 19.91
CA ARG A 228 -3.01 28.68 19.78
C ARG A 228 -3.63 28.20 18.46
N PHE A 229 -2.90 28.30 17.36
CA PHE A 229 -3.36 27.83 16.04
C PHE A 229 -3.64 26.31 16.03
N TYR A 230 -2.73 25.49 16.58
CA TYR A 230 -2.94 24.05 16.63
C TYR A 230 -4.07 23.64 17.58
N LEU A 231 -4.29 24.37 18.68
CA LEU A 231 -5.45 24.11 19.54
C LEU A 231 -6.77 24.44 18.85
N ALA A 232 -6.83 25.51 18.06
CA ALA A 232 -8.00 25.80 17.24
C ALA A 232 -8.20 24.76 16.12
N THR A 233 -7.11 24.26 15.55
CA THR A 233 -7.14 23.14 14.60
C THR A 233 -7.71 21.88 15.25
N ALA A 234 -7.33 21.58 16.50
CA ALA A 234 -7.91 20.46 17.25
C ALA A 234 -9.42 20.62 17.46
N GLN A 235 -9.89 21.83 17.81
CA GLN A 235 -11.32 22.13 17.93
C GLN A 235 -12.07 21.88 16.62
N ALA A 236 -11.51 22.31 15.48
CA ALA A 236 -12.09 22.04 14.17
C ALA A 236 -12.13 20.54 13.84
N GLN A 237 -11.05 19.81 14.13
CA GLN A 237 -11.00 18.34 13.93
C GLN A 237 -11.99 17.58 14.81
N ASP A 238 -12.32 18.12 15.99
CA ASP A 238 -13.35 17.60 16.88
C ASP A 238 -14.79 17.98 16.43
N GLY A 239 -14.95 18.68 15.30
CA GLY A 239 -16.24 19.17 14.80
C GLY A 239 -16.75 20.43 15.51
N ARG A 240 -15.98 21.00 16.45
CA ARG A 240 -16.31 22.24 17.17
C ARG A 240 -15.88 23.46 16.37
N LEU A 241 -16.49 23.61 15.19
CA LEU A 241 -16.14 24.65 14.22
C LEU A 241 -16.36 26.07 14.76
N GLU A 242 -17.42 26.29 15.54
CA GLU A 242 -17.71 27.59 16.17
C GLU A 242 -16.62 28.02 17.17
N ASP A 243 -16.21 27.10 18.04
CA ASP A 243 -15.11 27.30 18.99
C ASP A 243 -13.80 27.60 18.24
N ALA A 244 -13.52 26.85 17.18
CA ALA A 244 -12.33 27.02 16.35
C ALA A 244 -12.31 28.40 15.67
N ILE A 245 -13.44 28.83 15.08
CA ILE A 245 -13.57 30.16 14.45
C ILE A 245 -13.35 31.26 15.47
N THR A 246 -13.92 31.12 16.67
CA THR A 246 -13.77 32.09 17.77
C THR A 246 -12.31 32.20 18.19
N ALA A 247 -11.64 31.06 18.39
CA ALA A 247 -10.23 31.00 18.77
C ALA A 247 -9.30 31.59 17.70
N LEU A 248 -9.51 31.26 16.42
CA LEU A 248 -8.74 31.79 15.29
C LEU A 248 -8.96 33.30 15.12
N THR A 249 -10.18 33.79 15.29
CA THR A 249 -10.51 35.22 15.22
C THR A 249 -9.81 36.01 16.32
N SER A 250 -9.87 35.51 17.56
CA SER A 250 -9.14 36.11 18.68
C SER A 250 -7.63 36.13 18.41
N LEU A 251 -7.06 35.02 17.93
CA LEU A 251 -5.64 34.96 17.59
C LEU A 251 -5.28 35.96 16.47
N GLN A 252 -6.11 36.08 15.43
CA GLN A 252 -5.89 37.04 14.34
C GLN A 252 -5.89 38.49 14.83
N ASN A 253 -6.74 38.82 15.82
CA ASN A 253 -6.82 40.17 16.38
C ASN A 253 -5.62 40.50 17.27
N ASP A 254 -5.10 39.52 18.00
CA ASP A 254 -3.97 39.71 18.93
C ASP A 254 -2.62 39.84 18.18
N LEU A 255 -2.52 39.39 16.94
CA LEU A 255 -1.27 39.37 16.18
C LEU A 255 -0.97 40.70 15.47
N PRO A 256 0.30 41.17 15.48
CA PRO A 256 0.73 42.31 14.65
C PRO A 256 0.45 42.07 13.16
N GLN A 257 0.16 43.13 12.40
CA GLN A 257 -0.10 43.05 10.96
C GLN A 257 1.06 42.42 10.16
N SER A 258 2.30 42.56 10.63
CA SER A 258 3.50 41.97 10.03
C SER A 258 3.71 40.49 10.38
N SER A 259 2.85 39.89 11.20
CA SER A 259 3.02 38.50 11.63
C SER A 259 2.86 37.52 10.46
N PRO A 260 3.83 36.60 10.24
CA PRO A 260 3.74 35.60 9.16
C PRO A 260 2.59 34.61 9.36
N TRP A 261 2.02 34.53 10.57
CA TRP A 261 0.91 33.64 10.89
C TRP A 261 -0.45 34.13 10.38
N ARG A 262 -0.59 35.41 10.06
CA ARG A 262 -1.90 35.99 9.67
C ARG A 262 -2.51 35.34 8.44
N GLY A 263 -1.68 34.96 7.46
CA GLY A 263 -2.14 34.28 6.25
C GLY A 263 -2.70 32.89 6.56
N VAL A 264 -1.91 32.07 7.27
CA VAL A 264 -2.28 30.71 7.66
C VAL A 264 -3.55 30.69 8.54
N ILE A 265 -3.65 31.64 9.47
CA ILE A 265 -4.85 31.78 10.31
C ILE A 265 -6.05 32.17 9.46
N GLY A 266 -5.91 33.13 8.54
CA GLY A 266 -6.98 33.55 7.64
C GLY A 266 -7.53 32.41 6.77
N GLU A 267 -6.64 31.58 6.21
CA GLU A 267 -7.04 30.39 5.45
C GLU A 267 -7.79 29.37 6.31
N ALA A 268 -7.31 29.10 7.52
CA ALA A 268 -7.98 28.19 8.44
C ALA A 268 -9.36 28.73 8.87
N LEU A 269 -9.48 30.04 9.09
CA LEU A 269 -10.72 30.72 9.42
C LEU A 269 -11.74 30.59 8.28
N ALA A 270 -11.32 30.88 7.04
CA ALA A 270 -12.16 30.76 5.86
C ALA A 270 -12.63 29.30 5.64
N ARG A 271 -11.74 28.31 5.84
CA ARG A 271 -12.09 26.90 5.76
C ARG A 271 -13.13 26.51 6.80
N ALA A 272 -12.91 26.85 8.06
CA ALA A 272 -13.82 26.51 9.15
C ALA A 272 -15.20 27.18 8.96
N GLN A 273 -15.23 28.43 8.48
CA GLN A 273 -16.47 29.14 8.14
C GLN A 273 -17.21 28.50 6.97
N ALA A 274 -16.49 28.09 5.92
CA ALA A 274 -17.09 27.39 4.79
C ALA A 274 -17.69 26.06 5.25
N GLU A 275 -16.98 25.28 6.07
CA GLU A 275 -17.46 24.00 6.60
C GLU A 275 -18.69 24.17 7.50
N LEU A 276 -18.71 25.20 8.36
CA LEU A 276 -19.87 25.52 9.19
C LEU A 276 -21.08 26.01 8.36
N GLY A 277 -20.83 26.74 7.28
CA GLY A 277 -21.84 27.25 6.36
C GLY A 277 -22.32 26.23 5.31
N THR A 278 -21.65 25.09 5.21
CA THR A 278 -22.11 23.97 4.38
C THR A 278 -23.10 23.18 5.24
N PRO A 279 -24.37 22.99 4.83
CA PRO A 279 -25.29 22.12 5.56
C PRO A 279 -24.60 20.76 5.73
N ALA A 280 -24.46 20.31 6.98
CA ALA A 280 -23.88 19.00 7.27
C ALA A 280 -24.53 17.96 6.34
N PRO A 281 -23.75 17.07 5.68
CA PRO A 281 -24.34 15.99 4.92
C PRO A 281 -25.23 15.19 5.88
N VAL A 282 -26.55 15.36 5.74
CA VAL A 282 -27.55 14.61 6.48
C VAL A 282 -27.22 13.14 6.34
N ALA A 283 -26.88 12.50 7.47
CA ALA A 283 -26.52 11.09 7.56
C ALA A 283 -27.68 10.23 7.01
N GLY A 284 -27.60 9.89 5.73
CA GLY A 284 -28.69 9.20 5.02
C GLY A 284 -28.73 9.41 3.50
N GLY A 285 -27.80 10.16 2.91
CA GLY A 285 -27.56 10.11 1.47
C GLY A 285 -26.43 9.12 1.13
N PRO A 286 -26.50 8.40 -0.01
CA PRO A 286 -25.37 7.62 -0.50
C PRO A 286 -24.15 8.52 -0.72
N SER A 287 -22.97 8.03 -0.36
CA SER A 287 -21.71 8.72 -0.56
C SER A 287 -21.39 8.82 -2.06
N ARG A 288 -20.39 9.63 -2.41
CA ARG A 288 -19.95 9.78 -3.80
C ARG A 288 -19.50 8.45 -4.41
N ASP A 289 -18.85 7.61 -3.60
CA ASP A 289 -18.37 6.28 -4.01
C ASP A 289 -19.55 5.31 -4.20
N ASP A 290 -20.60 5.43 -3.38
CA ASP A 290 -21.83 4.63 -3.53
C ASP A 290 -22.56 4.97 -4.83
N VAL A 291 -22.57 6.24 -5.23
CA VAL A 291 -23.17 6.69 -6.51
C VAL A 291 -22.39 6.18 -7.71
N GLU A 292 -21.06 6.14 -7.63
CA GLU A 292 -20.19 5.65 -8.70
C GLU A 292 -20.28 4.12 -8.86
N ALA A 293 -20.33 3.38 -7.75
CA ALA A 293 -20.57 1.95 -7.75
C ALA A 293 -21.95 1.61 -8.36
N ALA A 294 -22.99 2.36 -7.99
CA ALA A 294 -24.34 2.20 -8.53
C ALA A 294 -24.43 2.47 -10.05
N ALA A 295 -23.55 3.34 -10.58
CA ALA A 295 -23.49 3.65 -12.01
C ALA A 295 -22.92 2.50 -12.85
N GLN A 296 -22.14 1.59 -12.24
CA GLN A 296 -21.55 0.43 -12.90
C GLN A 296 -22.44 -0.82 -12.86
N MET A 297 -23.54 -0.79 -12.09
CA MET A 297 -24.49 -1.90 -12.00
C MET A 297 -25.40 -1.98 -13.23
N ASN A 298 -25.86 -3.19 -13.56
CA ASN A 298 -26.89 -3.35 -14.58
C ASN A 298 -28.22 -2.70 -14.12
N ALA A 299 -29.10 -2.44 -15.08
CA ALA A 299 -30.31 -1.66 -14.83
C ALA A 299 -31.29 -2.31 -13.84
N GLU A 300 -31.35 -3.64 -13.82
CA GLU A 300 -32.25 -4.42 -12.97
C GLU A 300 -31.78 -4.45 -11.51
N ASP A 301 -30.49 -4.71 -11.29
CA ASP A 301 -29.87 -4.69 -9.96
C ASP A 301 -29.90 -3.29 -9.36
N ARG A 302 -29.69 -2.26 -10.19
CA ARG A 302 -29.79 -0.86 -9.75
C ARG A 302 -31.22 -0.51 -9.33
N ALA A 303 -32.25 -1.00 -10.04
CA ALA A 303 -33.64 -0.78 -9.66
C ALA A 303 -33.99 -1.47 -8.34
N ALA A 304 -33.58 -2.73 -8.14
CA ALA A 304 -33.78 -3.46 -6.89
C ALA A 304 -33.08 -2.79 -5.69
N MET A 305 -31.87 -2.26 -5.90
CA MET A 305 -31.14 -1.50 -4.89
C MET A 305 -31.86 -0.20 -4.52
N ILE A 306 -32.33 0.56 -5.52
CA ILE A 306 -33.09 1.81 -5.27
C ILE A 306 -34.37 1.52 -4.49
N GLU A 307 -35.12 0.48 -4.84
CA GLU A 307 -36.33 0.06 -4.10
C GLU A 307 -36.00 -0.27 -2.63
N THR A 308 -34.91 -1.00 -2.38
CA THR A 308 -34.47 -1.33 -1.02
C THR A 308 -34.09 -0.08 -0.22
N MET A 309 -33.38 0.87 -0.86
CA MET A 309 -33.01 2.14 -0.21
C MET A 309 -34.25 2.98 0.13
N VAL A 310 -35.20 3.10 -0.79
CA VAL A 310 -36.45 3.84 -0.55
C VAL A 310 -37.29 3.19 0.54
N ALA A 311 -37.37 1.85 0.58
CA ALA A 311 -38.04 1.13 1.66
C ALA A 311 -37.38 1.35 3.03
N SER A 312 -36.05 1.41 3.08
CA SER A 312 -35.31 1.70 4.32
C SER A 312 -35.53 3.14 4.81
N LEU A 313 -35.63 4.10 3.88
CA LEU A 313 -35.96 5.49 4.18
C LEU A 313 -37.39 5.59 4.70
N ASP A 314 -38.35 4.91 4.08
CA ASP A 314 -39.74 4.87 4.53
C ASP A 314 -39.87 4.30 5.95
N GLN A 315 -39.17 3.20 6.22
CA GLN A 315 -39.18 2.59 7.56
C GLN A 315 -38.57 3.54 8.60
N ARG A 316 -37.43 4.17 8.29
CA ARG A 316 -36.79 5.12 9.21
C ARG A 316 -37.69 6.30 9.55
N LEU A 317 -38.46 6.82 8.58
CA LEU A 317 -39.35 7.94 8.81
C LEU A 317 -40.59 7.56 9.63
N ARG A 318 -40.96 6.28 9.67
CA ARG A 318 -41.94 5.77 10.63
C ARG A 318 -41.37 5.76 12.05
N ASP A 319 -40.09 5.40 12.18
CA ASP A 319 -39.39 5.34 13.48
C ASP A 319 -38.99 6.73 14.00
N ASN A 320 -38.69 7.68 13.09
CA ASN A 320 -38.36 9.08 13.39
C ASN A 320 -39.23 10.05 12.57
N PRO A 321 -40.47 10.32 13.02
CA PRO A 321 -41.45 11.10 12.24
C PRO A 321 -41.15 12.60 12.14
N ALA A 322 -40.23 13.14 12.95
CA ALA A 322 -39.94 14.58 13.00
C ALA A 322 -39.01 15.08 11.87
N ASP A 323 -38.55 14.20 10.97
CA ASP A 323 -37.61 14.54 9.91
C ASP A 323 -38.30 15.10 8.66
N ALA A 324 -38.46 16.42 8.61
CA ALA A 324 -39.11 17.12 7.49
C ALA A 324 -38.37 16.97 6.16
N GLU A 325 -37.04 16.91 6.17
CA GLU A 325 -36.26 16.71 4.94
C GLU A 325 -36.39 15.28 4.42
N GLY A 326 -36.38 14.30 5.33
CA GLY A 326 -36.59 12.90 5.01
C GLY A 326 -37.94 12.66 4.35
N TRP A 327 -39.02 13.27 4.84
CA TRP A 327 -40.35 13.19 4.19
C TRP A 327 -40.36 13.78 2.78
N ARG A 328 -39.74 14.95 2.55
CA ARG A 328 -39.61 15.53 1.20
C ARG A 328 -38.84 14.61 0.27
N ARG A 329 -37.76 14.00 0.75
CA ARG A 329 -36.94 13.06 -0.01
C ARG A 329 -37.73 11.80 -0.38
N LEU A 330 -38.48 11.23 0.56
CA LEU A 330 -39.31 10.06 0.30
C LEU A 330 -40.39 10.33 -0.78
N VAL A 331 -41.10 11.46 -0.68
CA VAL A 331 -42.11 11.87 -1.67
C VAL A 331 -41.49 12.04 -3.07
N ARG A 332 -40.32 12.67 -3.14
CA ARG A 332 -39.56 12.83 -4.39
C ARG A 332 -39.14 11.48 -4.97
N SER A 333 -38.60 10.59 -4.15
CA SER A 333 -38.14 9.26 -4.57
C SER A 333 -39.28 8.45 -5.18
N TYR A 334 -40.44 8.37 -4.52
CA TYR A 334 -41.60 7.69 -5.07
C TYR A 334 -42.12 8.33 -6.37
N SER A 335 -42.05 9.66 -6.48
CA SER A 335 -42.46 10.37 -7.71
C SER A 335 -41.54 10.07 -8.89
N VAL A 336 -40.22 10.05 -8.66
CA VAL A 336 -39.22 9.72 -9.70
C VAL A 336 -39.36 8.25 -10.15
N LEU A 337 -39.72 7.35 -9.23
CA LEU A 337 -40.00 5.94 -9.54
C LEU A 337 -41.37 5.73 -10.23
N GLY A 338 -42.15 6.79 -10.46
CA GLY A 338 -43.49 6.69 -11.05
C GLY A 338 -44.56 6.13 -10.10
N ARG A 339 -44.20 5.85 -8.84
CA ARG A 339 -45.07 5.30 -7.79
C ARG A 339 -45.89 6.43 -7.14
N LYS A 340 -46.79 7.03 -7.91
CA LYS A 340 -47.56 8.23 -7.49
C LYS A 340 -48.44 7.99 -6.26
N ASP A 341 -49.01 6.79 -6.11
CA ASP A 341 -49.86 6.47 -4.97
C ASP A 341 -49.06 6.37 -3.67
N ASP A 342 -47.87 5.78 -3.72
CA ASP A 342 -46.95 5.72 -2.57
C ASP A 342 -46.41 7.11 -2.20
N ALA A 343 -46.18 7.97 -3.21
CA ALA A 343 -45.80 9.35 -2.98
C ALA A 343 -46.89 10.15 -2.23
N ARG A 344 -48.17 9.92 -2.56
CA ARG A 344 -49.31 10.53 -1.83
C ARG A 344 -49.43 9.99 -0.41
N GLN A 345 -49.31 8.68 -0.21
CA GLN A 345 -49.34 8.08 1.13
C GLN A 345 -48.16 8.53 2.00
N ALA A 346 -46.98 8.75 1.40
CA ALA A 346 -45.83 9.31 2.10
C ALA A 346 -46.07 10.78 2.49
N LEU A 347 -46.68 11.57 1.60
CA LEU A 347 -47.07 12.95 1.86
C LEU A 347 -48.07 13.04 3.02
N GLU A 348 -49.14 12.26 3.01
CA GLU A 348 -50.15 12.23 4.08
C GLU A 348 -49.51 11.90 5.43
N ARG A 349 -48.65 10.88 5.47
CA ARG A 349 -47.93 10.48 6.70
C ARG A 349 -46.98 11.58 7.17
N GLY A 350 -46.25 12.21 6.27
CA GLY A 350 -45.37 13.34 6.58
C GLY A 350 -46.13 14.54 7.13
N LEU A 351 -47.25 14.92 6.52
CA LEU A 351 -48.10 16.02 6.99
C LEU A 351 -48.71 15.74 8.37
N LYS A 352 -49.14 14.48 8.60
CA LYS A 352 -49.65 14.05 9.91
C LYS A 352 -48.55 14.06 10.98
N ALA A 353 -47.33 13.67 10.61
CA ALA A 353 -46.18 13.60 11.51
C ALA A 353 -45.61 14.97 11.89
N LEU A 354 -45.47 15.88 10.92
CA LEU A 354 -44.89 17.21 11.09
C LEU A 354 -45.92 18.24 11.58
N GLY A 355 -47.21 17.96 11.38
CA GLY A 355 -48.31 18.88 11.64
C GLY A 355 -48.63 19.69 10.37
N PRO A 356 -49.88 19.62 9.85
CA PRO A 356 -50.25 20.21 8.55
C PRO A 356 -50.19 21.73 8.51
N GLU A 357 -50.27 22.38 9.67
CA GLU A 357 -50.21 23.83 9.86
C GLU A 357 -48.83 24.31 10.32
N SER A 358 -47.87 23.41 10.53
CA SER A 358 -46.48 23.78 10.82
C SER A 358 -45.81 24.33 9.56
N GLU A 359 -44.79 25.15 9.74
CA GLU A 359 -43.94 25.64 8.63
C GLU A 359 -43.40 24.46 7.79
N ALA A 360 -42.88 23.42 8.45
CA ALA A 360 -42.39 22.21 7.80
C ALA A 360 -43.48 21.43 7.04
N GLY A 361 -44.72 21.42 7.56
CA GLY A 361 -45.87 20.80 6.90
C GLY A 361 -46.35 21.59 5.68
N GLN A 362 -46.35 22.92 5.75
CA GLN A 362 -46.67 23.79 4.62
C GLN A 362 -45.63 23.64 3.50
N GLU A 363 -44.34 23.66 3.83
CA GLU A 363 -43.25 23.43 2.87
C GLU A 363 -43.35 22.06 2.18
N LEU A 364 -43.70 21.00 2.93
CA LEU A 364 -43.87 19.67 2.36
C LEU A 364 -45.07 19.61 1.41
N ARG A 365 -46.17 20.29 1.74
CA ARG A 365 -47.36 20.39 0.88
C ARG A 365 -47.08 21.17 -0.41
N ASP A 366 -46.41 22.31 -0.30
CA ASP A 366 -46.01 23.12 -1.44
C ASP A 366 -45.07 22.35 -2.36
N PHE A 367 -44.09 21.66 -1.78
CA PHE A 367 -43.18 20.78 -2.51
C PHE A 367 -43.93 19.68 -3.27
N ALA A 368 -44.90 19.01 -2.64
CA ALA A 368 -45.72 18.01 -3.32
C ALA A 368 -46.57 18.61 -4.46
N GLY A 369 -47.06 19.84 -4.30
CA GLY A 369 -47.73 20.60 -5.35
C GLY A 369 -46.87 20.76 -6.60
N THR A 370 -45.57 21.04 -6.45
CA THR A 370 -44.62 21.13 -7.58
C THR A 370 -44.43 19.83 -8.34
N LEU A 371 -44.68 18.69 -7.70
CA LEU A 371 -44.58 17.35 -8.29
C LEU A 371 -45.88 16.87 -8.94
N GLY A 372 -46.92 17.72 -8.97
CA GLY A 372 -48.24 17.36 -9.50
C GLY A 372 -49.00 16.37 -8.62
N LEU A 373 -48.62 16.25 -7.35
CA LEU A 373 -49.34 15.47 -6.33
C LEU A 373 -50.35 16.39 -5.65
N GLY A 374 -51.33 16.87 -6.43
CA GLY A 374 -52.42 17.73 -5.93
C GLY A 374 -53.39 17.00 -4.99
N ALA A 375 -53.97 17.78 -4.08
CA ALA A 375 -54.63 17.44 -2.81
C ALA A 375 -55.33 16.07 -2.68
N VAL A 376 -55.01 15.39 -1.58
CA VAL A 376 -55.92 14.46 -0.91
C VAL A 376 -56.85 15.33 -0.07
N GLU A 377 -58.15 15.34 -0.39
CA GLU A 377 -59.18 16.02 0.40
C GLU A 377 -59.31 15.44 1.81
#